data_AF-W0A841-F1
#
_entry.id   AF-W0A841-F1
#
_cell.length_a   1.000
_cell.length_b   1.000
_cell.length_c   1.000
_cell.angle_alpha   90.00
_cell.angle_beta   90.00
_cell.angle_gamma   90.00
#
_symmetry.space_group_name_H-M   'P 1'
#
loop_
_entity.id
_entity.type
_entity.pdbx_description
1 polymer ?
#
loop_
_entity_poly.entity_id
_entity_poly.type
_entity_poly.pdbx_seq_one_letter_code
_entity_poly.pdbx_strand_id
1 'polypeptide(L)'
;MSMMAAMLMMAGAGAATAPVTGDFDRDGTPDVAAIEDAPGGGKQLVVKPGREGALPLVVVLIDQPETFHFGKAAPGTYATACGKGLGPAGEPCARSAVSVEGDTLSYGTDESSEAVAIWTGAAFERVWLSD
;
A
#
# COMPACT_ATOMS: atom_id res chain seq x y z
N MET A 1 -27.89 8.58 26.03
CA MET A 1 -26.86 7.67 25.49
C MET A 1 -25.80 8.52 24.82
N SER A 2 -24.56 8.37 25.26
CA SER A 2 -23.47 9.32 25.05
C SER A 2 -22.89 9.30 23.63
N MET A 3 -22.58 10.50 23.16
CA MET A 3 -21.64 10.89 22.11
C MET A 3 -20.62 9.83 21.67
N MET A 4 -20.56 9.52 20.38
CA MET A 4 -19.28 9.22 19.70
C MET A 4 -19.18 10.10 18.47
N ALA A 5 -18.12 10.91 18.49
CA ALA A 5 -17.85 12.01 17.60
C ALA A 5 -17.64 11.52 16.16
N ALA A 6 -18.36 12.14 15.22
CA ALA A 6 -17.94 12.19 13.83
C ALA A 6 -16.67 13.04 13.77
N MET A 7 -15.51 12.37 13.75
CA MET A 7 -14.23 13.03 13.50
C MET A 7 -14.13 13.33 12.00
N LEU A 8 -14.71 14.47 11.63
CA LEU A 8 -14.57 15.06 10.30
C LEU A 8 -13.16 15.65 10.22
N MET A 9 -12.20 14.87 9.72
CA MET A 9 -10.87 15.40 9.42
C MET A 9 -10.97 16.27 8.17
N MET A 10 -10.75 17.57 8.39
CA MET A 10 -10.67 18.61 7.35
C MET A 10 -9.54 18.28 6.37
N ALA A 11 -9.91 18.20 5.09
CA ALA A 11 -9.01 18.02 3.97
C ALA A 11 -8.04 19.22 3.84
N GLY A 12 -6.76 18.97 4.04
CA GLY A 12 -5.69 19.84 3.55
C GLY A 12 -5.41 19.51 2.09
N ALA A 13 -5.68 20.47 1.19
CA ALA A 13 -5.47 20.35 -0.24
C ALA A 13 -3.96 20.44 -0.59
N GLY A 14 -3.23 19.35 -0.36
CA GLY A 14 -2.21 18.90 -1.32
C GLY A 14 -2.92 18.09 -2.41
N ALA A 15 -2.28 17.76 -3.53
CA ALA A 15 -2.83 16.79 -4.48
C ALA A 15 -2.90 15.41 -3.81
N ALA A 16 -3.87 15.21 -2.92
CA ALA A 16 -4.05 13.98 -2.19
C ALA A 16 -4.60 12.97 -3.18
N THR A 17 -3.81 11.94 -3.43
CA THR A 17 -4.23 10.77 -4.20
C THR A 17 -5.55 10.27 -3.59
N ALA A 18 -6.58 10.16 -4.41
CA ALA A 18 -7.91 9.78 -3.95
C ALA A 18 -7.84 8.39 -3.28
N PRO A 19 -8.62 8.14 -2.20
CA PRO A 19 -8.68 6.81 -1.61
C PRO A 19 -9.09 5.75 -2.63
N VAL A 20 -8.53 4.55 -2.48
CA VAL A 20 -8.76 3.43 -3.39
C VAL A 20 -9.49 2.32 -2.64
N THR A 21 -10.54 1.77 -3.24
CA THR A 21 -11.33 0.67 -2.67
C THR A 21 -10.98 -0.68 -3.32
N GLY A 22 -10.87 -1.73 -2.51
CA GLY A 22 -10.61 -3.11 -2.92
C GLY A 22 -10.59 -4.04 -1.71
N ASP A 23 -10.64 -5.36 -1.91
CA ASP A 23 -10.41 -6.35 -0.85
C ASP A 23 -8.90 -6.63 -0.70
N PHE A 24 -8.19 -5.73 -0.03
CA PHE A 24 -6.74 -5.77 0.04
C PHE A 24 -6.24 -6.82 1.04
N ASP A 25 -7.01 -7.09 2.10
CA ASP A 25 -6.67 -8.09 3.11
C ASP A 25 -7.39 -9.45 2.93
N ARG A 26 -8.10 -9.61 1.81
CA ARG A 26 -8.65 -10.89 1.32
C ARG A 26 -9.67 -11.51 2.25
N ASP A 27 -10.39 -10.68 3.00
CA ASP A 27 -11.45 -11.13 3.91
C ASP A 27 -12.84 -11.18 3.24
N GLY A 28 -12.94 -10.73 1.99
CA GLY A 28 -14.18 -10.67 1.21
C GLY A 28 -15.01 -9.40 1.44
N THR A 29 -14.54 -8.48 2.27
CA THR A 29 -15.16 -7.17 2.54
C THR A 29 -14.36 -6.07 1.86
N PRO A 30 -15.02 -5.06 1.24
CA PRO A 30 -14.28 -3.94 0.65
C PRO A 30 -13.55 -3.10 1.70
N ASP A 31 -12.26 -2.89 1.50
CA ASP A 31 -11.39 -2.03 2.28
C ASP A 31 -11.18 -0.66 1.61
N VAL A 32 -10.54 0.26 2.34
CA VAL A 32 -10.13 1.57 1.80
C VAL A 32 -8.64 1.82 2.05
N ALA A 33 -7.87 1.96 0.98
CA ALA A 33 -6.49 2.44 1.02
C ALA A 33 -6.44 3.97 0.91
N ALA A 34 -5.69 4.63 1.79
CA ALA A 34 -5.56 6.08 1.82
C ALA A 34 -4.22 6.53 2.43
N ILE A 35 -3.80 7.76 2.09
CA ILE A 35 -2.69 8.43 2.75
C ILE A 35 -3.21 9.16 3.99
N GLU A 36 -2.53 8.99 5.12
CA GLU A 36 -2.84 9.63 6.40
C GLU A 36 -1.60 10.25 7.04
N ASP A 37 -1.80 11.11 8.03
CA ASP A 37 -0.74 11.56 8.92
C ASP A 37 -0.27 10.42 9.82
N ALA A 38 1.04 10.19 9.86
CA ALA A 38 1.64 9.21 10.76
C ALA A 38 1.72 9.78 12.19
N PRO A 39 1.52 8.96 13.25
CA PRO A 39 1.58 9.43 14.64
C PRO A 39 2.90 10.10 15.06
N GLY A 40 4.01 9.76 14.39
CA GLY A 40 5.34 10.33 14.61
C GLY A 40 5.68 11.55 13.73
N GLY A 41 4.72 12.05 12.96
CA GLY A 41 4.96 13.02 11.89
C GLY A 41 5.28 12.35 10.55
N GLY A 42 4.99 13.05 9.45
CA GLY A 42 5.08 12.50 8.09
C GLY A 42 3.77 11.88 7.61
N LYS A 43 3.83 11.17 6.49
CA LYS A 43 2.68 10.52 5.86
C LYS A 43 2.84 9.01 5.85
N GLN A 44 1.73 8.28 5.78
CA GLN A 44 1.71 6.83 5.66
C GLN A 44 0.58 6.39 4.73
N LEU A 45 0.82 5.32 3.97
CA LEU A 45 -0.24 4.61 3.27
C LEU A 45 -0.83 3.57 4.23
N VAL A 46 -2.13 3.64 4.45
CA VAL A 46 -2.86 2.69 5.28
C VAL A 46 -3.96 2.01 4.47
N VAL A 47 -4.23 0.75 4.81
CA VAL A 47 -5.47 0.06 4.45
C VAL A 47 -6.36 0.07 5.68
N LYS A 48 -7.59 0.54 5.54
CA LYS A 48 -8.64 0.45 6.55
C LYS A 48 -9.56 -0.71 6.19
N PRO A 49 -9.50 -1.84 6.90
CA PRO A 49 -10.33 -2.97 6.55
C PRO A 49 -11.82 -2.66 6.71
N GLY A 50 -12.63 -3.22 5.82
CA GLY A 50 -14.08 -3.01 5.83
C GLY A 50 -14.80 -3.75 6.97
N ARG A 51 -14.18 -4.80 7.53
CA ARG A 51 -14.77 -5.57 8.63
C ARG A 51 -14.89 -4.75 9.91
N GLU A 52 -15.99 -4.97 10.63
CA GLU A 52 -16.26 -4.26 11.88
C GLU A 52 -15.18 -4.54 12.95
N GLY A 53 -14.70 -3.48 13.61
CA GLY A 53 -13.70 -3.58 14.67
C GLY A 53 -12.27 -3.81 14.21
N ALA A 54 -11.99 -3.86 12.91
CA ALA A 54 -10.61 -3.90 12.42
C ALA A 54 -9.86 -2.59 12.67
N LEU A 55 -8.57 -2.74 12.98
CA LEU A 55 -7.65 -1.62 13.07
C LEU A 55 -7.07 -1.32 11.67
N PRO A 56 -6.74 -0.05 11.37
CA PRO A 56 -5.98 0.28 10.18
C PRO A 56 -4.65 -0.46 10.12
N LEU A 57 -4.31 -0.96 8.94
CA LEU A 57 -3.08 -1.67 8.62
C LEU A 57 -2.14 -0.70 7.89
N VAL A 58 -0.99 -0.42 8.50
CA VAL A 58 0.04 0.40 7.84
C VAL A 58 0.72 -0.42 6.75
N VAL A 59 0.70 0.08 5.52
CA VAL A 59 1.39 -0.53 4.38
C VAL A 59 2.83 -0.05 4.30
N VAL A 60 3.03 1.27 4.35
CA VAL A 60 4.35 1.90 4.26
C VAL A 60 4.31 3.31 4.84
N LEU A 61 5.43 3.73 5.43
CA LEU A 61 5.69 5.14 5.76
C LEU A 61 6.22 5.84 4.52
N ILE A 62 5.74 7.06 4.26
CA ILE A 62 6.00 7.78 3.02
C ILE A 62 7.05 8.85 3.28
N ASP A 63 8.22 8.67 2.68
CA ASP A 63 9.36 9.60 2.80
C ASP A 63 9.27 10.78 1.81
N GLN A 64 8.64 10.56 0.64
CA GLN A 64 8.48 11.55 -0.44
C GLN A 64 7.00 11.72 -0.83
N PRO A 65 6.17 12.39 0.00
CA PRO A 65 4.73 12.46 -0.22
C PRO A 65 4.31 13.21 -1.49
N GLU A 66 5.17 14.07 -2.04
CA GLU A 66 4.90 14.86 -3.24
C GLU A 66 4.99 14.08 -4.55
N THR A 67 5.78 13.00 -4.59
CA THR A 67 5.91 12.12 -5.76
C THR A 67 5.22 10.77 -5.55
N PHE A 68 4.65 10.53 -4.37
CA PHE A 68 4.07 9.24 -4.02
C PHE A 68 2.72 9.00 -4.70
N HIS A 69 2.59 7.86 -5.37
CA HIS A 69 1.33 7.38 -5.92
C HIS A 69 0.98 6.01 -5.38
N PHE A 70 -0.32 5.68 -5.40
CA PHE A 70 -0.80 4.33 -5.11
C PHE A 70 -2.08 4.03 -5.88
N GLY A 71 -2.37 2.74 -6.06
CA GLY A 71 -3.49 2.27 -6.84
C GLY A 71 -3.69 0.77 -6.70
N LYS A 72 -4.59 0.21 -7.51
CA LYS A 72 -4.69 -1.25 -7.66
C LYS A 72 -3.76 -1.69 -8.78
N ALA A 73 -2.95 -2.69 -8.49
CA ALA A 73 -2.14 -3.33 -9.51
C ALA A 73 -3.06 -4.08 -10.49
N ALA A 74 -2.71 -4.07 -11.77
CA ALA A 74 -3.38 -4.95 -12.72
C ALA A 74 -3.06 -6.42 -12.36
N PRO A 75 -4.02 -7.34 -12.49
CA PRO A 75 -3.75 -8.75 -12.22
C PRO A 75 -2.78 -9.31 -13.26
N GLY A 76 -1.84 -10.14 -12.81
CA GLY A 76 -0.83 -10.70 -13.69
C GLY A 76 0.37 -11.25 -12.95
N THR A 77 1.36 -11.72 -13.71
CA THR A 77 2.67 -12.13 -13.17
C THR A 77 3.70 -11.07 -13.52
N TYR A 78 4.38 -10.55 -12.51
CA TYR A 78 5.37 -9.49 -12.66
C TYR A 78 6.74 -10.00 -12.23
N ALA A 79 7.78 -9.72 -13.01
CA ALA A 79 9.15 -9.88 -12.55
C ALA A 79 9.41 -8.88 -11.42
N THR A 80 9.95 -9.36 -10.30
CA THR A 80 10.37 -8.49 -9.20
C THR A 80 11.64 -7.73 -9.58
N ALA A 81 12.00 -6.70 -8.80
CA ALA A 81 13.26 -5.99 -8.97
C ALA A 81 14.45 -6.97 -8.97
N CYS A 82 14.50 -7.93 -8.03
CA CYS A 82 15.58 -8.93 -8.04
C CYS A 82 15.49 -9.93 -9.20
N GLY A 83 14.28 -10.27 -9.65
CA GLY A 83 14.09 -11.07 -10.86
C GLY A 83 14.62 -10.39 -12.12
N LYS A 84 14.66 -9.06 -12.12
CA LYS A 84 15.28 -8.22 -13.16
C LYS A 84 16.79 -8.01 -12.95
N GLY A 85 17.38 -8.59 -11.91
CA GLY A 85 18.80 -8.49 -11.59
C GLY A 85 19.18 -7.30 -10.69
N LEU A 86 18.21 -6.64 -10.06
CA LEU A 86 18.47 -5.56 -9.10
C LEU A 86 18.69 -6.14 -7.68
N GLY A 87 19.46 -5.42 -6.87
CA GLY A 87 19.77 -5.80 -5.49
C GLY A 87 21.27 -5.97 -5.24
N PRO A 88 21.67 -6.29 -4.00
CA PRO A 88 23.07 -6.41 -3.61
C PRO A 88 23.81 -7.51 -4.39
N ALA A 89 25.05 -7.23 -4.78
CA ALA A 89 25.87 -8.20 -5.49
C ALA A 89 26.10 -9.47 -4.64
N GLY A 90 25.74 -10.63 -5.19
CA GLY A 90 25.96 -11.92 -4.55
C GLY A 90 24.80 -12.40 -3.64
N GLU A 91 23.74 -11.61 -3.48
CA GLU A 91 22.53 -12.08 -2.79
C GLU A 91 21.62 -12.85 -3.75
N PRO A 92 21.19 -14.08 -3.40
CA PRO A 92 20.26 -14.84 -4.23
C PRO A 92 18.88 -14.18 -4.22
N CYS A 93 18.28 -14.00 -5.40
CA CYS A 93 16.92 -13.50 -5.53
C CYS A 93 15.92 -14.54 -5.00
N ALA A 94 15.34 -14.26 -3.83
CA ALA A 94 14.40 -15.17 -3.16
C ALA A 94 13.05 -15.30 -3.87
N ARG A 95 12.62 -14.26 -4.59
CA ARG A 95 11.34 -14.22 -5.33
C ARG A 95 11.56 -13.47 -6.64
N SER A 96 11.80 -14.19 -7.75
CA SER A 96 12.06 -13.58 -9.06
C SER A 96 10.79 -13.08 -9.77
N ALA A 97 9.63 -13.60 -9.40
CA ALA A 97 8.34 -13.12 -9.90
C ALA A 97 7.28 -13.16 -8.78
N VAL A 98 6.26 -12.32 -8.93
CA VAL A 98 5.11 -12.27 -8.04
C VAL A 98 3.82 -12.35 -8.86
N SER A 99 2.87 -13.15 -8.38
CA SER A 99 1.51 -13.17 -8.90
C SER A 99 0.69 -12.11 -8.18
N VAL A 100 0.06 -11.25 -8.95
CA VAL A 100 -0.74 -10.11 -8.51
C VAL A 100 -2.18 -10.39 -8.88
N GLU A 101 -3.09 -10.19 -7.93
CA GLU A 101 -4.53 -10.39 -8.13
C GLU A 101 -5.25 -9.04 -8.20
N GLY A 102 -6.54 -9.05 -8.53
CA GLY A 102 -7.30 -7.83 -8.86
C GLY A 102 -7.40 -6.78 -7.74
N ASP A 103 -7.23 -7.19 -6.48
CA ASP A 103 -7.21 -6.30 -5.32
C ASP A 103 -5.85 -6.32 -4.60
N THR A 104 -4.76 -6.43 -5.35
CA THR A 104 -3.42 -6.15 -4.84
C THR A 104 -3.12 -4.65 -4.95
N LEU A 105 -2.68 -4.04 -3.84
CA LEU A 105 -2.29 -2.64 -3.81
C LEU A 105 -0.92 -2.46 -4.47
N SER A 106 -0.77 -1.44 -5.30
CA SER A 106 0.51 -0.96 -5.84
C SER A 106 0.79 0.44 -5.34
N TYR A 107 2.07 0.77 -5.18
CA TYR A 107 2.51 2.10 -4.80
C TYR A 107 3.94 2.34 -5.24
N GLY A 108 4.30 3.62 -5.36
CA GLY A 108 5.59 4.02 -5.85
C GLY A 108 5.83 5.50 -5.74
N THR A 109 6.90 5.96 -6.39
CA THR A 109 7.16 7.37 -6.64
C THR A 109 7.31 7.62 -8.14
N ASP A 110 7.05 8.85 -8.59
CA ASP A 110 7.28 9.27 -9.98
C ASP A 110 8.74 9.06 -10.47
N GLU A 111 9.68 8.85 -9.54
CA GLU A 111 11.13 8.89 -9.81
C GLU A 111 11.76 7.51 -10.14
N SER A 112 11.09 6.38 -9.87
CA SER A 112 11.22 5.05 -10.56
C SER A 112 10.83 3.83 -9.70
N SER A 113 10.59 4.00 -8.41
CA SER A 113 10.28 2.86 -7.53
C SER A 113 8.81 2.47 -7.65
N GLU A 114 8.51 1.21 -8.01
CA GLU A 114 7.17 0.63 -7.95
C GLU A 114 7.22 -0.65 -7.11
N ALA A 115 6.26 -0.79 -6.20
CA ALA A 115 6.06 -1.96 -5.37
C ALA A 115 4.61 -2.41 -5.38
N VAL A 116 4.41 -3.68 -5.02
CA VAL A 116 3.10 -4.20 -4.63
C VAL A 116 3.09 -4.60 -3.17
N ALA A 117 1.96 -4.38 -2.51
CA ALA A 117 1.69 -4.83 -1.16
C ALA A 117 0.94 -6.18 -1.23
N ILE A 118 1.62 -7.27 -0.86
CA ILE A 118 1.04 -8.61 -0.83
C ILE A 118 0.55 -8.90 0.58
N TRP A 119 -0.74 -9.19 0.73
CA TRP A 119 -1.28 -9.63 2.01
C TRP A 119 -0.78 -11.04 2.36
N THR A 120 -0.24 -11.19 3.57
CA THR A 120 0.32 -12.46 4.07
C THR A 120 -0.61 -13.20 5.03
N GLY A 121 -1.82 -12.69 5.25
CA GLY A 121 -2.74 -13.16 6.31
C GLY A 121 -2.61 -12.40 7.63
N ALA A 122 -1.53 -11.62 7.82
CA ALA A 122 -1.32 -10.83 9.05
C ALA A 122 -0.79 -9.41 8.78
N ALA A 123 0.01 -9.23 7.74
CA ALA A 123 0.57 -7.94 7.35
C ALA A 123 0.77 -7.86 5.84
N PHE A 124 1.00 -6.64 5.35
CA PHE A 124 1.43 -6.42 3.97
C PHE A 124 2.94 -6.64 3.85
N GLU A 125 3.33 -7.58 3.01
CA GLU A 125 4.70 -7.72 2.53
C GLU A 125 4.89 -6.79 1.32
N ARG A 126 5.92 -5.93 1.38
CA ARG A 126 6.34 -5.14 0.23
C ARG A 126 7.17 -6.00 -0.73
N VAL A 127 6.77 -6.03 -2.00
CA VAL A 127 7.56 -6.63 -3.08
C VAL A 127 7.89 -5.56 -4.11
N TRP A 128 9.18 -5.24 -4.26
CA TRP A 128 9.66 -4.30 -5.27
C TRP A 128 9.54 -4.90 -6.67
N LEU A 129 8.93 -4.14 -7.58
CA LEU A 129 8.86 -4.42 -9.01
C LEU A 129 9.94 -3.63 -9.77
N SER A 130 10.29 -2.44 -9.31
CA SER A 130 11.42 -1.63 -9.78
C SER A 130 12.11 -0.92 -8.62
N ASP A 131 13.31 -0.41 -8.90
CA ASP A 131 14.11 0.46 -8.02
C ASP A 131 13.76 1.92 -8.28
#